data_AF-K1SAH3-F1
#
_entry.id   AF-K1SAH3-F1
#
_cell.length_a   1.000
_cell.length_b   1.000
_cell.length_c   1.000
_cell.angle_alpha   90.00
_cell.angle_beta   90.00
_cell.angle_gamma   90.00
#
_symmetry.space_group_name_H-M   'P 1'
#
loop_
_entity.id
_entity.type
_entity.pdbx_description
1 polymer ?
#
loop_
_entity_poly.entity_id
_entity_poly.type
_entity_poly.pdbx_seq_one_letter_code
_entity_poly.pdbx_strand_id
1 'polypeptide(L)'
;MLLAVALFSGCSDGEYPVEVANITIESQPKNIVVLDAPTADILIATGYDRYIVGRSDEVDQQSIAVAPSVGSYENPDTDKIINSGTNLVFAGQSINEDAKKKLQDKGIQVVTMSHGDTPKQVETNYVTIGKICGGTKTGAKKGEDTYNELLDKMNNYKQQVNNRNSGILDTVCYLYTEDDRLKMMTSGTYGDMLLGYTGAVNAAVNISDNNVDVATLKIANPNFIFYAD
;
A
#
# COMPACT_ATOMS: atom_id res chain seq x y z
N MET A 1 49.83 -1.57 24.82
CA MET A 1 49.50 -0.58 23.78
C MET A 1 48.13 -0.98 23.21
N LEU A 2 47.04 -0.54 23.87
CA LEU A 2 45.69 -0.77 23.37
C LEU A 2 45.39 0.32 22.34
N LEU A 3 45.18 -0.06 21.08
CA LEU A 3 44.60 0.82 20.08
C LEU A 3 43.11 0.98 20.41
N ALA A 4 42.74 2.16 20.91
CA ALA A 4 41.34 2.60 20.91
C ALA A 4 40.99 3.00 19.47
N VAL A 5 40.16 2.19 18.81
CA VAL A 5 39.50 2.58 17.57
C VAL A 5 38.43 3.58 17.95
N ALA A 6 38.65 4.86 17.64
CA ALA A 6 37.62 5.87 17.70
C ALA A 6 36.60 5.57 16.59
N LEU A 7 35.48 4.94 16.95
CA LEU A 7 34.29 4.93 16.13
C LEU A 7 33.80 6.37 16.07
N PHE A 8 34.01 7.04 14.93
CA PHE A 8 33.28 8.25 14.61
C PHE A 8 31.81 7.85 14.48
N SER A 9 31.05 8.02 15.57
CA SER A 9 29.61 8.12 15.52
C SER A 9 29.29 9.33 14.64
N GLY A 10 29.12 9.06 13.34
CA GLY A 10 28.55 10.02 12.41
C GLY A 10 27.28 10.55 13.05
N CYS A 11 27.21 11.86 13.21
CA CYS A 11 26.01 12.53 13.69
C CYS A 11 24.87 12.05 12.78
N SER A 12 23.93 11.26 13.32
CA SER A 12 22.75 10.90 12.54
C SER A 12 22.16 12.22 12.06
N ASP A 13 21.88 12.33 10.76
CA ASP A 13 21.07 13.40 10.19
C ASP A 13 19.66 13.48 10.83
N GLY A 14 19.36 12.54 11.73
CA GLY A 14 18.12 12.42 12.46
C GLY A 14 17.04 11.77 11.60
N GLU A 15 17.40 11.28 10.42
CA GLU A 15 16.53 10.62 9.46
C GLU A 15 16.71 9.09 9.54
N TYR A 16 17.94 8.61 9.69
CA TYR A 16 18.28 7.19 9.83
C TYR A 16 19.09 6.90 11.12
N PRO A 17 19.07 5.67 11.66
CA PRO A 17 18.31 4.51 11.18
C PRO A 17 16.79 4.70 11.33
N VAL A 18 16.04 4.07 10.44
CA VAL A 18 14.57 4.01 10.52
C VAL A 18 14.19 2.65 11.07
N GLU A 19 13.47 2.65 12.18
CA GLU A 19 12.87 1.45 12.76
C GLU A 19 11.40 1.35 12.34
N VAL A 20 11.04 0.27 11.65
CA VAL A 20 9.65 -0.04 11.31
C VAL A 20 9.41 -1.50 11.67
N ALA A 21 8.38 -1.78 12.47
CA ALA A 21 8.13 -3.12 12.99
C ALA A 21 9.41 -3.73 13.61
N ASN A 22 9.93 -4.81 13.02
CA ASN A 22 11.12 -5.52 13.50
C ASN A 22 12.33 -5.37 12.55
N ILE A 23 12.32 -4.36 11.67
CA ILE A 23 13.42 -4.09 10.72
C ILE A 23 14.06 -2.74 11.01
N THR A 24 15.36 -2.66 10.73
CA THR A 24 16.16 -1.44 10.88
C THR A 24 16.77 -1.09 9.55
N ILE A 25 16.36 0.04 8.97
CA ILE A 25 16.90 0.56 7.71
C ILE A 25 17.99 1.57 8.07
N GLU A 26 19.25 1.20 7.87
CA GLU A 26 20.41 1.98 8.32
C GLU A 26 20.67 3.26 7.51
N SER A 27 20.19 3.31 6.26
CA SER A 27 20.39 4.45 5.37
C SER A 27 19.35 4.45 4.26
N GLN A 28 19.22 5.58 3.56
CA GLN A 28 18.28 5.70 2.45
C GLN A 28 18.49 4.61 1.40
N PRO A 29 17.48 3.78 1.11
CA PRO A 29 17.54 2.78 0.04
C PRO A 29 17.84 3.45 -1.30
N LYS A 30 18.72 2.82 -2.09
CA LYS A 30 19.08 3.29 -3.44
C LYS A 30 18.61 2.36 -4.55
N ASN A 31 18.43 1.09 -4.20
CA ASN A 31 17.92 0.03 -5.05
C ASN A 31 16.80 -0.67 -4.27
N ILE A 32 15.61 -0.71 -4.85
CA ILE A 32 14.41 -1.30 -4.25
C ILE A 32 13.85 -2.31 -5.24
N VAL A 33 13.48 -3.49 -4.76
CA VAL A 33 12.58 -4.39 -5.49
C VAL A 33 11.20 -4.29 -4.86
N VAL A 34 10.16 -4.16 -5.67
CA VAL A 34 8.76 -4.11 -5.19
C VAL A 34 7.98 -5.27 -5.79
N LEU A 35 7.38 -6.10 -4.94
CA LEU A 35 6.66 -7.28 -5.37
C LEU A 35 5.14 -7.10 -5.32
N ASP A 36 4.62 -6.17 -4.53
CA ASP A 36 3.17 -5.92 -4.44
C ASP A 36 2.75 -4.59 -5.08
N ALA A 37 1.68 -4.64 -5.87
CA ALA A 37 1.18 -3.48 -6.63
C ALA A 37 0.77 -2.28 -5.75
N PRO A 38 0.09 -2.44 -4.59
CA PRO A 38 -0.26 -1.30 -3.74
C PRO A 38 0.97 -0.54 -3.22
N THR A 39 2.05 -1.24 -2.88
CA THR A 39 3.30 -0.57 -2.48
C THR A 39 3.95 0.16 -3.66
N ALA A 40 3.89 -0.40 -4.87
CA ALA A 40 4.37 0.27 -6.07
C ALA A 40 3.64 1.61 -6.32
N ASP A 41 2.31 1.63 -6.17
CA ASP A 41 1.52 2.86 -6.29
C ASP A 41 1.95 3.93 -5.29
N ILE A 42 2.21 3.55 -4.04
CA ILE A 42 2.67 4.49 -3.01
C ILE A 42 4.09 4.99 -3.33
N LEU A 43 4.99 4.13 -3.78
CA LEU A 43 6.34 4.52 -4.20
C LEU A 43 6.29 5.53 -5.36
N ILE A 44 5.39 5.33 -6.33
CA ILE A 44 5.15 6.26 -7.44
C ILE A 44 4.59 7.58 -6.93
N ALA A 45 3.53 7.53 -6.11
CA ALA A 45 2.87 8.73 -5.60
C ALA A 45 3.81 9.59 -4.73
N THR A 46 4.68 8.96 -3.96
CA THR A 46 5.67 9.65 -3.10
C THR A 46 6.91 10.10 -3.87
N GLY A 47 7.12 9.58 -5.09
CA GLY A 47 8.26 9.86 -5.96
C GLY A 47 9.53 9.08 -5.59
N TYR A 48 9.39 7.98 -4.85
CA TYR A 48 10.45 7.03 -4.50
C TYR A 48 10.59 5.87 -5.50
N ASP A 49 9.68 5.79 -6.48
CA ASP A 49 9.75 4.90 -7.65
C ASP A 49 11.08 4.97 -8.40
N ARG A 50 11.77 6.12 -8.37
CA ARG A 50 13.11 6.30 -8.94
C ARG A 50 14.17 5.32 -8.41
N TYR A 51 13.93 4.68 -7.27
CA TYR A 51 14.83 3.69 -6.67
C TYR A 51 14.48 2.25 -7.05
N ILE A 52 13.39 2.02 -7.81
CA ILE A 52 12.96 0.68 -8.20
C ILE A 52 13.91 0.11 -9.26
N VAL A 53 14.51 -1.04 -8.95
CA VAL A 53 15.42 -1.79 -9.84
C VAL A 53 14.86 -3.14 -10.28
N GLY A 54 13.69 -3.52 -9.78
CA GLY A 54 13.00 -4.75 -10.16
C GLY A 54 11.59 -4.77 -9.59
N ARG A 55 10.70 -5.48 -10.29
CA ARG A 55 9.29 -5.59 -9.92
C ARG A 55 8.77 -7.01 -10.13
N SER A 56 7.70 -7.39 -9.45
CA SER A 56 7.02 -8.64 -9.79
C SER A 56 6.27 -8.54 -11.12
N ASP A 57 5.74 -9.68 -11.58
CA ASP A 57 4.87 -9.74 -12.76
C ASP A 57 3.53 -9.03 -12.55
N GLU A 58 3.03 -8.98 -11.31
CA GLU A 58 1.75 -8.38 -10.92
C GLU A 58 1.84 -6.86 -10.67
N VAL A 59 3.06 -6.32 -10.53
CA VAL A 59 3.30 -4.88 -10.53
C VAL A 59 3.32 -4.41 -11.99
N ASP A 60 2.20 -3.85 -12.46
CA ASP A 60 1.93 -3.55 -13.87
C ASP A 60 1.84 -2.05 -14.20
N GLN A 61 2.12 -1.19 -13.22
CA GLN A 61 2.08 0.27 -13.39
C GLN A 61 3.03 0.72 -14.51
N GLN A 62 2.45 1.42 -15.49
CA GLN A 62 3.16 1.79 -16.72
C GLN A 62 4.35 2.72 -16.49
N SER A 63 4.30 3.58 -15.46
CA SER A 63 5.40 4.49 -15.12
C SER A 63 6.69 3.78 -14.72
N ILE A 64 6.60 2.52 -14.26
CA ILE A 64 7.74 1.71 -13.81
C ILE A 64 7.92 0.44 -14.65
N ALA A 65 7.27 0.36 -15.82
CA ALA A 65 7.34 -0.81 -16.70
C ALA A 65 8.77 -1.16 -17.16
N VAL A 66 9.68 -0.18 -17.13
CA VAL A 66 11.12 -0.35 -17.43
C VAL A 66 11.88 -1.17 -16.39
N ALA A 67 11.35 -1.26 -15.15
CA ALA A 67 11.93 -2.14 -14.14
C ALA A 67 11.74 -3.59 -14.56
N PRO A 68 12.79 -4.43 -14.52
CA PRO A 68 12.72 -5.81 -14.97
C PRO A 68 11.83 -6.65 -14.05
N SER A 69 11.14 -7.63 -14.64
CA SER A 69 10.43 -8.66 -13.88
C SER A 69 11.41 -9.55 -13.12
N VAL A 70 11.09 -9.79 -11.85
CA VAL A 70 11.74 -10.76 -10.96
C VAL A 70 10.81 -11.92 -10.61
N GLY A 71 9.86 -12.27 -11.48
CA GLY A 71 8.87 -13.33 -11.25
C GLY A 71 7.63 -12.86 -10.49
N SER A 72 6.79 -13.81 -10.07
CA SER A 72 5.54 -13.50 -9.35
C SER A 72 5.77 -12.94 -7.94
N TYR A 73 4.79 -12.22 -7.40
CA TYR A 73 4.85 -11.68 -6.05
C TYR A 73 4.89 -12.76 -4.94
N GLU A 74 4.22 -13.90 -5.15
CA GLU A 74 4.24 -15.04 -4.20
C GLU A 74 5.54 -15.83 -4.33
N ASN A 75 5.98 -16.11 -5.56
CA ASN A 75 7.16 -16.93 -5.86
C ASN A 75 8.16 -16.13 -6.69
N PRO A 76 8.88 -15.17 -6.07
CA PRO A 76 9.85 -14.36 -6.79
C PRO A 76 11.12 -15.16 -7.13
N ASP A 77 11.73 -14.81 -8.26
CA ASP A 77 13.05 -15.24 -8.68
C ASP A 77 14.12 -14.57 -7.81
N THR A 78 14.43 -15.24 -6.70
CA THR A 78 15.43 -14.79 -5.72
C THR A 78 16.82 -14.54 -6.34
N ASP A 79 17.22 -15.26 -7.38
CA ASP A 79 18.53 -15.05 -8.01
C ASP A 79 18.55 -13.75 -8.81
N LYS A 80 17.46 -13.42 -9.53
CA LYS A 80 17.31 -12.11 -10.17
C LYS A 80 17.31 -10.97 -9.14
N ILE A 81 16.61 -11.13 -8.02
CA ILE A 81 16.59 -10.12 -6.94
C ILE A 81 17.98 -9.91 -6.37
N ILE A 82 18.72 -10.97 -6.06
CA ILE A 82 20.10 -10.87 -5.55
C ILE A 82 21.00 -10.17 -6.57
N ASN A 83 20.86 -10.52 -7.85
CA ASN A 83 21.67 -9.94 -8.93
C ASN A 83 21.29 -8.50 -9.29
N SER A 84 20.14 -7.99 -8.84
CA SER A 84 19.74 -6.60 -9.05
C SER A 84 20.52 -5.61 -8.17
N GLY A 85 21.31 -6.12 -7.21
CA GLY A 85 22.04 -5.30 -6.26
C GLY A 85 21.14 -4.55 -5.27
N THR A 86 19.90 -5.02 -5.09
CA THR A 86 19.01 -4.49 -4.07
C THR A 86 19.47 -4.90 -2.68
N ASN A 87 19.21 -4.06 -1.70
CA ASN A 87 19.29 -4.40 -0.27
C ASN A 87 17.92 -4.30 0.43
N LEU A 88 16.87 -3.99 -0.32
CA LEU A 88 15.50 -3.83 0.17
C LEU A 88 14.48 -4.41 -0.82
N VAL A 89 13.58 -5.23 -0.30
CA VAL A 89 12.44 -5.79 -1.02
C VAL A 89 11.17 -5.40 -0.26
N PHE A 90 10.24 -4.74 -0.93
CA PHE A 90 8.86 -4.67 -0.47
C PHE A 90 8.09 -5.87 -1.03
N ALA A 91 7.38 -6.58 -0.15
CA ALA A 91 6.62 -7.76 -0.49
C ALA A 91 5.23 -7.74 0.15
N GLY A 92 4.29 -8.48 -0.44
CA GLY A 92 3.02 -8.80 0.21
C GLY A 92 3.17 -9.86 1.30
N GLN A 93 2.13 -10.07 2.11
CA GLN A 93 2.12 -11.08 3.17
C GLN A 93 2.20 -12.53 2.67
N SER A 94 1.82 -12.79 1.41
CA SER A 94 1.80 -14.13 0.80
C SER A 94 3.11 -14.53 0.10
N ILE A 95 4.18 -13.73 0.25
CA ILE A 95 5.50 -14.13 -0.26
C ILE A 95 5.90 -15.50 0.31
N ASN A 96 6.41 -16.37 -0.55
CA ASN A 96 6.94 -17.66 -0.17
C ASN A 96 8.04 -17.51 0.89
N GLU A 97 7.89 -18.18 2.02
CA GLU A 97 8.79 -18.04 3.17
C GLU A 97 10.21 -18.56 2.89
N ASP A 98 10.38 -19.57 2.03
CA ASP A 98 11.72 -20.03 1.61
C ASP A 98 12.42 -18.98 0.74
N ALA A 99 11.67 -18.34 -0.17
CA ALA A 99 12.19 -17.24 -0.98
C ALA A 99 12.60 -16.04 -0.11
N LYS A 100 11.72 -15.62 0.80
CA LYS A 100 11.98 -14.56 1.79
C LYS A 100 13.22 -14.87 2.65
N LYS A 101 13.32 -16.09 3.18
CA LYS A 101 14.48 -16.54 3.95
C LYS A 101 15.77 -16.48 3.13
N LYS A 102 15.75 -16.97 1.88
CA LYS A 102 16.92 -16.94 0.99
C LYS A 102 17.41 -15.51 0.73
N LEU A 103 16.51 -14.54 0.58
CA LEU A 103 16.86 -13.12 0.43
C LEU A 103 17.50 -12.55 1.71
N GLN A 104 16.89 -12.84 2.86
CA GLN A 104 17.40 -12.41 4.16
C GLN A 104 18.77 -13.01 4.50
N ASP A 105 19.00 -14.29 4.19
CA ASP A 105 20.29 -14.97 4.36
C ASP A 105 21.40 -14.34 3.49
N LYS A 106 21.04 -13.55 2.46
CA LYS A 106 21.95 -12.75 1.63
C LYS A 106 22.09 -11.30 2.08
N GLY A 107 21.50 -10.94 3.23
CA GLY A 107 21.54 -9.58 3.79
C GLY A 107 20.58 -8.60 3.12
N ILE A 108 19.61 -9.10 2.32
CA ILE A 108 18.56 -8.26 1.73
C ILE A 108 17.42 -8.16 2.73
N GLN A 109 17.04 -6.93 3.08
CA GLN A 109 15.89 -6.71 3.95
C GLN A 109 14.60 -6.95 3.17
N VAL A 110 13.68 -7.72 3.76
CA VAL A 110 12.36 -7.98 3.18
C VAL A 110 11.31 -7.36 4.11
N VAL A 111 10.60 -6.35 3.61
CA VAL A 111 9.51 -5.65 4.30
C VAL A 111 8.20 -6.18 3.78
N THR A 112 7.47 -6.92 4.62
CA THR A 112 6.13 -7.41 4.28
C THR A 112 5.09 -6.34 4.61
N MET A 113 4.45 -5.79 3.59
CA MET A 113 3.40 -4.79 3.72
C MET A 113 2.05 -5.48 3.90
N SER A 114 1.22 -4.98 4.81
CA SER A 114 -0.16 -5.45 4.97
C SER A 114 -1.08 -4.69 4.03
N HIS A 115 -2.15 -5.35 3.58
CA HIS A 115 -3.25 -4.65 2.93
C HIS A 115 -3.88 -3.63 3.90
N GLY A 116 -4.28 -2.47 3.37
CA GLY A 116 -4.88 -1.40 4.15
C GLY A 116 -6.41 -1.42 4.03
N ASP A 117 -7.10 -2.11 4.93
CA ASP A 117 -8.57 -2.24 4.88
C ASP A 117 -9.31 -0.98 5.31
N THR A 118 -8.65 -0.09 6.05
CA THR A 118 -9.22 1.16 6.59
C THR A 118 -8.43 2.38 6.14
N PRO A 119 -9.04 3.59 6.13
CA PRO A 119 -8.34 4.84 5.88
C PRO A 119 -7.07 5.02 6.71
N LYS A 120 -7.10 4.63 8.00
CA LYS A 120 -5.94 4.77 8.87
C LYS A 120 -4.82 3.79 8.53
N GLN A 121 -5.14 2.57 8.12
CA GLN A 121 -4.12 1.61 7.68
C GLN A 121 -3.49 2.03 6.36
N VAL A 122 -4.26 2.56 5.40
CA VAL A 122 -3.70 3.09 4.16
C VAL A 122 -2.78 4.29 4.44
N GLU A 123 -3.21 5.25 5.27
CA GLU A 123 -2.35 6.36 5.73
C GLU A 123 -1.04 5.82 6.35
N THR A 124 -1.14 4.79 7.18
CA THR A 124 0.00 4.15 7.83
C THR A 124 0.97 3.55 6.80
N ASN A 125 0.47 2.94 5.72
CA ASN A 125 1.31 2.43 4.63
C ASN A 125 2.07 3.57 3.93
N TYR A 126 1.41 4.69 3.63
CA TYR A 126 2.05 5.89 3.04
C TYR A 126 3.17 6.42 3.93
N VAL A 127 2.90 6.61 5.22
CA VAL A 127 3.89 7.11 6.19
C VAL A 127 5.03 6.11 6.37
N THR A 128 4.73 4.81 6.40
CA THR A 128 5.74 3.75 6.57
C THR A 128 6.70 3.69 5.39
N ILE A 129 6.17 3.64 4.16
CA ILE A 129 6.99 3.65 2.95
C ILE A 129 7.79 4.95 2.86
N GLY A 130 7.16 6.08 3.19
CA GLY A 130 7.82 7.37 3.30
C GLY A 130 9.01 7.33 4.24
N LYS A 131 8.83 6.82 5.47
CA LYS A 131 9.91 6.65 6.45
C LYS A 131 11.05 5.80 5.91
N ILE A 132 10.74 4.61 5.37
CA ILE A 132 11.74 3.67 4.86
C ILE A 132 12.58 4.31 3.74
N CYS A 133 11.94 5.06 2.83
CA CYS A 133 12.60 5.60 1.64
C CYS A 133 13.16 7.01 1.81
N GLY A 134 12.73 7.73 2.84
CA GLY A 134 12.99 9.16 3.01
C GLY A 134 13.40 9.61 4.42
N GLY A 135 13.44 8.71 5.39
CA GLY A 135 13.84 9.00 6.76
C GLY A 135 12.67 9.26 7.72
N THR A 136 12.95 9.16 9.03
CA THR A 136 11.95 9.23 10.10
C THR A 136 11.14 10.52 10.14
N LYS A 137 11.66 11.64 9.62
CA LYS A 137 10.98 12.95 9.61
C LYS A 137 10.60 13.37 8.20
N THR A 138 11.58 13.54 7.32
CA THR A 138 11.34 14.04 5.95
C THR A 138 10.49 13.05 5.16
N GLY A 139 10.86 11.77 5.22
CA GLY A 139 10.11 10.69 4.57
C GLY A 139 8.71 10.50 5.15
N ALA A 140 8.58 10.51 6.49
CA ALA A 140 7.28 10.43 7.15
C ALA A 140 6.33 11.55 6.71
N LYS A 141 6.83 12.80 6.71
CA LYS A 141 6.06 13.97 6.29
C LYS A 141 5.68 13.88 4.81
N LYS A 142 6.60 13.43 3.95
CA LYS A 142 6.31 13.22 2.52
C LYS A 142 5.18 12.20 2.32
N GLY A 143 5.20 11.09 3.06
CA GLY A 143 4.13 10.10 3.03
C GLY A 143 2.79 10.67 3.46
N GLU A 144 2.76 11.40 4.59
CA GLU A 144 1.56 12.08 5.09
C GLU A 144 1.01 13.10 4.09
N ASP A 145 1.88 13.95 3.52
CA ASP A 145 1.48 14.96 2.54
C ASP A 145 0.93 14.35 1.28
N THR A 146 1.58 13.31 0.74
CA THR A 146 1.09 12.61 -0.45
C THR A 146 -0.28 11.96 -0.20
N TYR A 147 -0.51 11.40 0.99
CA TYR A 147 -1.83 10.85 1.34
C TYR A 147 -2.88 11.96 1.45
N ASN A 148 -2.56 13.09 2.09
CA ASN A 148 -3.48 14.23 2.20
C ASN A 148 -3.81 14.83 0.82
N GLU A 149 -2.82 14.95 -0.08
CA GLU A 149 -3.03 15.38 -1.46
C GLU A 149 -3.99 14.46 -2.22
N LEU A 150 -3.94 13.15 -1.97
CA LEU A 150 -4.91 12.19 -2.51
C LEU A 150 -6.31 12.49 -1.96
N LEU A 151 -6.47 12.67 -0.65
CA LEU A 151 -7.77 12.98 -0.04
C LEU A 151 -8.34 14.32 -0.55
N ASP A 152 -7.50 15.32 -0.76
CA ASP A 152 -7.90 16.62 -1.32
C ASP A 152 -8.41 16.49 -2.76
N LYS A 153 -7.74 15.68 -3.60
CA LYS A 153 -8.21 15.36 -4.95
C LYS A 153 -9.56 14.65 -4.91
N MET A 154 -9.71 13.67 -4.02
CA MET A 154 -10.97 12.94 -3.86
C MET A 154 -12.11 13.85 -3.37
N ASN A 155 -11.82 14.76 -2.42
CA ASN A 155 -12.77 15.78 -1.99
C ASN A 155 -13.17 16.73 -3.12
N ASN A 156 -12.23 17.12 -3.97
CA ASN A 156 -12.51 17.94 -5.14
C ASN A 156 -13.46 17.20 -6.11
N TYR A 157 -13.21 15.91 -6.38
CA TYR A 157 -14.13 15.10 -7.20
C TYR A 157 -15.53 15.01 -6.59
N LYS A 158 -15.64 14.82 -5.26
CA LYS A 158 -16.92 14.84 -4.56
C LYS A 158 -17.69 16.15 -4.78
N GLN A 159 -17.01 17.30 -4.68
CA GLN A 159 -17.63 18.59 -4.94
C GLN A 159 -18.11 18.71 -6.40
N GLN A 160 -17.31 18.24 -7.36
CA GLN A 160 -17.69 18.24 -8.77
C GLN A 160 -18.92 17.36 -9.05
N VAL A 161 -19.01 16.19 -8.43
CA VAL A 161 -20.18 15.31 -8.55
C VAL A 161 -21.42 15.95 -7.94
N ASN A 162 -21.31 16.48 -6.72
CA ASN A 162 -22.43 17.14 -6.03
C ASN A 162 -22.99 18.33 -6.83
N ASN A 163 -22.13 19.09 -7.53
CA ASN A 163 -22.56 20.20 -8.36
C ASN A 163 -23.31 19.76 -9.64
N ARG A 164 -23.16 18.49 -10.07
CA ARG A 164 -23.81 17.92 -11.26
C ARG A 164 -25.09 17.17 -10.93
N ASN A 165 -25.23 16.66 -9.70
CA ASN A 165 -26.38 15.87 -9.31
C ASN A 165 -27.64 16.73 -9.10
N SER A 166 -28.77 16.20 -9.55
CA SER A 166 -30.11 16.81 -9.47
C SER A 166 -30.71 16.85 -8.06
N GLY A 167 -29.95 16.50 -7.03
CA GLY A 167 -30.42 16.30 -5.66
C GLY A 167 -30.93 14.89 -5.34
N ILE A 168 -30.90 13.97 -6.32
CA ILE A 168 -31.19 12.55 -6.10
C ILE A 168 -29.90 11.88 -5.60
N LEU A 169 -29.99 11.17 -4.48
CA LEU A 169 -28.88 10.38 -3.92
C LEU A 169 -28.98 8.95 -4.44
N ASP A 170 -27.96 8.50 -5.15
CA ASP A 170 -27.83 7.10 -5.53
C ASP A 170 -27.34 6.29 -4.33
N THR A 171 -28.04 5.20 -4.05
CA THR A 171 -27.63 4.19 -3.08
C THR A 171 -26.88 3.07 -3.79
N VAL A 172 -25.73 2.69 -3.25
CA VAL A 172 -24.83 1.69 -3.84
C VAL A 172 -24.55 0.60 -2.82
N CYS A 173 -24.59 -0.65 -3.25
CA CYS A 173 -24.00 -1.76 -2.53
C CYS A 173 -22.80 -2.28 -3.32
N TYR A 174 -21.62 -2.37 -2.69
CA TYR A 174 -20.44 -2.96 -3.31
C TYR A 174 -20.22 -4.36 -2.75
N LEU A 175 -20.15 -5.32 -3.66
CA LEU A 175 -19.92 -6.73 -3.38
C LEU A 175 -18.53 -7.13 -3.87
N TYR A 176 -17.82 -7.93 -3.09
CA TYR A 176 -16.51 -8.46 -3.46
C TYR A 176 -16.35 -9.90 -3.01
N THR A 177 -15.50 -10.67 -3.68
CA THR A 177 -15.16 -12.03 -3.26
C THR A 177 -13.92 -12.02 -2.36
N GLU A 178 -14.01 -12.70 -1.24
CA GLU A 178 -12.89 -12.95 -0.32
C GLU A 178 -13.01 -14.39 0.18
N ASP A 179 -11.94 -15.19 0.06
CA ASP A 179 -11.94 -16.62 0.39
C ASP A 179 -13.12 -17.40 -0.23
N ASP A 180 -13.33 -17.22 -1.55
CA ASP A 180 -14.44 -17.80 -2.33
C ASP A 180 -15.85 -17.48 -1.78
N ARG A 181 -15.96 -16.43 -0.95
CA ARG A 181 -17.22 -16.00 -0.34
C ARG A 181 -17.53 -14.56 -0.70
N LEU A 182 -18.78 -14.34 -1.08
CA LEU A 182 -19.27 -13.01 -1.37
C LEU A 182 -19.42 -12.18 -0.09
N LYS A 183 -18.81 -11.01 -0.09
CA LYS A 183 -18.78 -10.03 0.99
C LYS A 183 -19.40 -8.71 0.55
N MET A 184 -19.87 -7.94 1.52
CA MET A 184 -20.36 -6.56 1.35
C MET A 184 -19.36 -5.57 1.92
N MET A 185 -19.16 -4.47 1.22
CA MET A 185 -18.37 -3.36 1.71
C MET A 185 -19.13 -2.55 2.76
N THR A 186 -18.87 -2.84 4.03
CA THR A 186 -19.52 -2.18 5.17
C THR A 186 -18.82 -0.88 5.56
N SER A 187 -19.43 -0.16 6.51
CA SER A 187 -18.92 1.13 7.00
C SER A 187 -17.51 1.05 7.58
N GLY A 188 -16.70 2.09 7.37
CA GLY A 188 -15.38 2.23 7.98
C GLY A 188 -14.24 1.54 7.23
N THR A 189 -14.56 0.82 6.16
CA THR A 189 -13.58 0.31 5.20
C THR A 189 -13.01 1.43 4.33
N TYR A 190 -11.85 1.21 3.71
CA TYR A 190 -11.27 2.15 2.76
C TYR A 190 -12.20 2.35 1.56
N GLY A 191 -12.82 1.28 1.07
CA GLY A 191 -13.76 1.40 -0.04
C GLY A 191 -15.07 2.10 0.33
N ASP A 192 -15.56 2.00 1.57
CA ASP A 192 -16.67 2.85 2.07
C ASP A 192 -16.31 4.34 2.01
N MET A 193 -15.09 4.70 2.42
CA MET A 193 -14.57 6.05 2.26
C MET A 193 -14.53 6.47 0.76
N LEU A 194 -14.07 5.59 -0.14
CA LEU A 194 -14.04 5.85 -1.58
C LEU A 194 -15.45 6.06 -2.17
N LEU A 195 -16.41 5.21 -1.81
CA LEU A 195 -17.82 5.38 -2.20
C LEU A 195 -18.35 6.74 -1.74
N GLY A 196 -18.01 7.17 -0.53
CA GLY A 196 -18.40 8.49 0.00
C GLY A 196 -17.89 9.68 -0.82
N TYR A 197 -16.82 9.52 -1.61
CA TYR A 197 -16.33 10.55 -2.54
C TYR A 197 -17.08 10.59 -3.87
N THR A 198 -17.77 9.51 -4.24
CA THR A 198 -18.64 9.48 -5.43
C THR A 198 -19.95 10.25 -5.24
N GLY A 199 -20.28 10.65 -4.00
CA GLY A 199 -21.56 11.25 -3.65
C GLY A 199 -22.69 10.22 -3.45
N ALA A 200 -22.43 8.93 -3.70
CA ALA A 200 -23.35 7.85 -3.40
C ALA A 200 -23.44 7.57 -1.89
N VAL A 201 -24.56 6.95 -1.50
CA VAL A 201 -24.79 6.45 -0.14
C VAL A 201 -24.54 4.95 -0.12
N ASN A 202 -23.64 4.48 0.75
CA ASN A 202 -23.42 3.06 0.95
C ASN A 202 -24.66 2.40 1.61
N ALA A 203 -25.31 1.49 0.89
CA ALA A 203 -26.49 0.78 1.35
C ALA A 203 -26.18 -0.19 2.52
N ALA A 204 -24.92 -0.56 2.71
CA ALA A 204 -24.45 -1.45 3.78
C ALA A 204 -23.92 -0.71 5.02
N VAL A 205 -24.11 0.61 5.15
CA VAL A 205 -23.54 1.42 6.23
C VAL A 205 -23.95 0.98 7.66
N ASN A 206 -25.12 0.37 7.81
CA ASN A 206 -25.63 -0.11 9.10
C ASN A 206 -25.44 -1.62 9.30
N ILE A 207 -24.70 -2.28 8.42
CA ILE A 207 -24.44 -3.72 8.50
C ILE A 207 -23.05 -3.91 9.10
N SER A 208 -22.98 -4.58 10.26
CA SER A 208 -21.71 -4.85 10.94
C SER A 208 -21.03 -6.15 10.48
N ASP A 209 -21.80 -7.13 10.03
CA ASP A 209 -21.30 -8.36 9.41
C ASP A 209 -21.17 -8.16 7.90
N ASN A 210 -19.99 -8.40 7.33
CA ASN A 210 -19.75 -8.25 5.89
C ASN A 210 -20.29 -9.43 5.08
N ASN A 211 -20.91 -10.44 5.69
CA ASN A 211 -21.58 -11.54 4.98
C ASN A 211 -22.81 -11.05 4.20
N VAL A 212 -22.93 -11.48 2.94
CA VAL A 212 -24.10 -11.16 2.13
C VAL A 212 -25.32 -11.95 2.56
N ASP A 213 -26.34 -11.26 3.07
CA ASP A 213 -27.70 -11.78 3.24
C ASP A 213 -28.63 -11.16 2.20
N VAL A 214 -29.22 -12.00 1.35
CA VAL A 214 -30.15 -11.59 0.28
C VAL A 214 -31.39 -10.90 0.84
N ALA A 215 -31.87 -11.29 2.02
CA ALA A 215 -33.00 -10.61 2.64
C ALA A 215 -32.62 -9.18 3.05
N THR A 216 -31.46 -9.00 3.66
CA THR A 216 -30.88 -7.69 3.97
C THR A 216 -30.67 -6.84 2.73
N LEU A 217 -30.14 -7.38 1.63
CA LEU A 217 -30.00 -6.64 0.37
C LEU A 217 -31.33 -6.20 -0.24
N LYS A 218 -32.36 -7.05 -0.15
CA LYS A 218 -33.72 -6.69 -0.60
C LYS A 218 -34.33 -5.57 0.22
N ILE A 219 -34.03 -5.51 1.53
CA ILE A 219 -34.47 -4.42 2.41
C ILE A 219 -33.68 -3.14 2.10
N ALA A 220 -32.37 -3.24 1.90
CA ALA A 220 -31.50 -2.12 1.57
C ALA A 220 -31.85 -1.51 0.19
N ASN A 221 -32.31 -2.34 -0.76
CA ASN A 221 -32.81 -1.96 -2.09
C ASN A 221 -31.96 -0.88 -2.79
N PRO A 222 -30.64 -1.12 -2.99
CA PRO A 222 -29.76 -0.12 -3.57
C PRO A 222 -30.14 0.17 -5.02
N ASN A 223 -29.89 1.40 -5.48
CA ASN A 223 -30.06 1.79 -6.87
C ASN A 223 -29.07 1.05 -7.79
N PHE A 224 -27.86 0.79 -7.27
CA PHE A 224 -26.80 0.10 -8.00
C PHE A 224 -26.11 -0.96 -7.12
N ILE A 225 -25.67 -2.03 -7.78
CA ILE A 225 -24.78 -3.03 -7.19
C ILE A 225 -23.48 -3.01 -8.00
N PHE A 226 -22.37 -2.74 -7.34
CA PHE A 226 -21.03 -2.94 -7.89
C PHE A 226 -20.51 -4.30 -7.44
N TYR A 227 -19.79 -4.99 -8.32
CA TYR A 227 -19.24 -6.32 -8.06
C TYR A 227 -17.79 -6.36 -8.54
N ALA A 228 -16.92 -6.87 -7.68
CA ALA A 228 -15.57 -7.28 -8.03
C ALA A 228 -15.40 -8.77 -7.70
N ASP A 229 -14.80 -9.49 -8.65
CA ASP A 229 -14.46 -10.91 -8.50
C ASP A 229 -13.03 -11.06 -7.97
#